data_AF-A0A7J8PGH3-F1
#
_entry.id   AF-A0A7J8PGH3-F1
#
_cell.length_a   1.000
_cell.length_b   1.000
_cell.length_c   1.000
_cell.angle_alpha   90.00
_cell.angle_beta   90.00
_cell.angle_gamma   90.00
#
_symmetry.space_group_name_H-M   'P 1'
#
loop_
_entity.id
_entity.type
_entity.pdbx_description
1 polymer ?
#
loop_
_entity_poly.entity_id
_entity_poly.type
_entity_poly.pdbx_seq_one_letter_code
_entity_poly.pdbx_strand_id
1 'polypeptide(L)'
;MGAYFSVLFINQGGLSSVSSSSPSLGDLPESCVALIIGYLDPPEICKLGKLNRAFRGASWADFVWESKLPSNYQVLVDKILTFAPENLGKREIYSLLCTTNTLDGGTK
;
A
#
# COMPACT_ATOMS: atom_id res chain seq x y z
N MET A 1 -30.89 -18.98 11.43
CA MET A 1 -31.83 -17.84 11.40
C MET A 1 -31.45 -16.89 12.52
N GLY A 2 -31.02 -15.67 12.16
CA GLY A 2 -30.91 -14.47 13.03
C GLY A 2 -29.91 -14.54 14.20
N ALA A 3 -29.41 -13.45 14.76
CA ALA A 3 -29.30 -12.05 14.34
C ALA A 3 -28.41 -11.40 15.41
N TYR A 4 -27.18 -10.98 15.08
CA TYR A 4 -26.39 -10.10 15.94
C TYR A 4 -25.67 -9.07 15.06
N PHE A 5 -26.48 -8.24 14.39
CA PHE A 5 -26.04 -6.95 13.89
C PHE A 5 -26.36 -5.92 14.98
N SER A 6 -25.37 -5.60 15.80
CA SER A 6 -25.46 -4.42 16.67
C SER A 6 -25.19 -3.18 15.83
N VAL A 7 -26.25 -2.60 15.26
CA VAL A 7 -26.21 -1.27 14.69
C VAL A 7 -26.31 -0.28 15.84
N LEU A 8 -25.17 0.30 16.26
CA LEU A 8 -25.19 1.49 17.09
C LEU A 8 -25.55 2.68 16.20
N PHE A 9 -26.85 2.95 16.09
CA PHE A 9 -27.34 4.26 15.64
C PHE A 9 -27.04 5.28 16.73
N ILE A 10 -25.93 6.02 16.58
CA ILE A 10 -25.72 7.25 17.33
C ILE A 10 -26.62 8.30 16.69
N ASN A 11 -27.83 8.44 17.23
CA ASN A 11 -28.62 9.65 17.08
C ASN A 11 -28.05 10.69 18.05
N GLN A 12 -27.31 11.66 17.53
CA GLN A 12 -26.98 12.85 18.30
C GLN A 12 -27.30 14.08 17.45
N GLY A 13 -28.58 14.49 17.55
CA GLY A 13 -28.92 15.90 17.37
C GLY A 13 -28.14 16.72 18.40
N GLY A 14 -27.29 17.61 17.89
CA GLY A 14 -26.45 18.47 18.71
C GLY A 14 -25.71 19.42 17.80
N LEU A 15 -26.22 20.66 17.72
CA LEU A 15 -25.61 21.88 17.19
C LEU A 15 -24.16 21.70 16.72
N SER A 16 -23.96 21.49 15.41
CA SER A 16 -22.63 21.53 14.81
C SER A 16 -22.11 22.96 14.93
N SER A 17 -21.39 23.24 16.02
CA SER A 17 -20.40 24.31 15.98
C SER A 17 -19.50 23.97 14.81
N VAL A 18 -19.53 24.79 13.77
CA VAL A 18 -18.55 24.73 12.70
C VAL A 18 -17.24 25.22 13.32
N SER A 19 -16.61 24.36 14.12
CA SER A 19 -15.20 24.47 14.40
C SER A 19 -14.53 24.29 13.05
N SER A 20 -13.96 25.38 12.53
CA SER A 20 -13.11 25.36 11.34
C SER A 20 -11.90 24.47 11.63
N SER A 21 -12.08 23.15 11.50
CA SER A 21 -11.02 22.18 11.63
C SER A 21 -10.07 22.42 10.46
N SER A 22 -8.83 22.80 10.76
CA SER A 22 -7.77 22.89 9.76
C SER A 22 -7.70 21.56 8.99
N PRO A 23 -7.57 21.59 7.65
CA PRO A 23 -7.45 20.37 6.86
C PRO A 23 -6.28 19.54 7.36
N SER A 24 -6.50 18.24 7.49
CA SER A 24 -5.54 17.28 7.98
C SER A 24 -5.07 16.35 6.86
N LEU A 25 -3.92 15.68 7.06
CA LEU A 25 -3.45 14.64 6.15
C LEU A 25 -4.42 13.45 6.02
N GLY A 26 -5.37 13.30 6.95
CA GLY A 26 -6.42 12.29 6.88
C GLY A 26 -7.51 12.60 5.86
N ASP A 27 -7.65 13.87 5.47
CA ASP A 27 -8.70 14.34 4.56
C ASP A 27 -8.29 14.21 3.07
N LEU A 28 -7.02 13.89 2.80
CA LEU A 28 -6.52 13.68 1.44
C LEU A 28 -7.09 12.38 0.85
N PRO A 29 -7.58 12.40 -0.39
CA PRO A 29 -7.96 11.17 -1.07
C PRO A 29 -6.72 10.32 -1.36
N GLU A 30 -6.93 9.01 -1.44
CA GLU A 30 -5.86 8.04 -1.69
C GLU A 30 -5.05 8.38 -2.93
N SER A 31 -5.69 8.84 -4.01
CA SER A 31 -5.04 9.24 -5.28
C SER A 31 -4.10 10.43 -5.15
N CYS A 32 -4.34 11.36 -4.22
CA CYS A 32 -3.42 12.47 -3.95
C CYS A 32 -2.23 11.98 -3.13
N VAL A 33 -2.47 11.19 -2.09
CA VAL A 33 -1.42 10.61 -1.24
C VAL A 33 -0.48 9.74 -2.07
N ALA A 34 -1.07 8.96 -2.96
CA ALA A 34 -0.45 8.18 -4.01
C ALA A 34 0.64 8.94 -4.78
N LEU A 35 0.30 10.11 -5.32
CA LEU A 35 1.23 10.95 -6.07
C LEU A 35 2.38 11.44 -5.17
N ILE A 36 2.11 11.77 -3.91
CA ILE A 36 3.12 12.24 -2.97
C ILE A 36 4.11 11.12 -2.63
N ILE A 37 3.61 9.96 -2.19
CA ILE A 37 4.47 8.85 -1.75
C ILE A 37 5.20 8.17 -2.91
N GLY A 38 4.70 8.31 -4.15
CA GLY A 38 5.39 7.84 -5.36
C GLY A 38 6.79 8.42 -5.55
N TYR A 39 7.09 9.59 -4.98
CA TYR A 39 8.41 10.21 -5.05
C TYR A 39 9.39 9.73 -3.95
N LEU A 40 8.93 8.91 -3.01
CA LEU A 40 9.73 8.49 -1.86
C LEU A 40 10.41 7.15 -2.07
N ASP A 41 11.37 6.82 -1.20
CA ASP A 41 12.02 5.52 -1.25
C ASP A 41 11.10 4.40 -0.69
N PRO A 42 11.26 3.15 -1.17
CA PRO A 42 10.43 2.02 -0.72
C PRO A 42 10.30 1.84 0.80
N PRO A 43 11.37 2.02 1.62
CA PRO A 43 11.23 1.97 3.08
C PRO A 43 10.38 3.10 3.66
N GLU A 44 10.41 4.29 3.06
CA GLU A 44 9.62 5.45 3.49
C GLU A 44 8.15 5.28 3.16
N ILE A 45 7.84 4.75 1.96
CA ILE A 45 6.48 4.38 1.55
C ILE A 45 5.85 3.44 2.58
N CYS A 46 6.57 2.40 3.00
CA CYS A 46 6.13 1.44 4.01
C CYS A 46 5.93 2.07 5.40
N LYS A 47 6.74 3.06 5.78
CA LYS A 47 6.58 3.79 7.04
C LYS A 47 5.32 4.66 7.01
N LEU A 48 5.12 5.42 5.93
CA LEU A 48 3.98 6.31 5.78
C LEU A 48 2.65 5.56 5.65
N GLY A 49 2.65 4.36 5.05
CA GLY A 49 1.48 3.48 4.99
C GLY A 49 0.89 3.10 6.36
N LYS A 50 1.60 3.35 7.47
CA LYS A 50 1.12 3.11 8.84
C LYS A 50 0.34 4.29 9.44
N LEU A 51 0.30 5.45 8.79
CA LEU A 51 -0.25 6.68 9.37
C LEU A 51 -1.76 6.69 9.41
N ASN A 52 -2.43 6.48 8.27
CA ASN A 52 -3.88 6.51 8.16
C ASN A 52 -4.37 5.62 7.01
N ARG A 53 -5.70 5.55 6.82
CA ARG A 53 -6.33 4.67 5.83
C ARG A 53 -5.97 5.05 4.39
N ALA A 54 -5.86 6.34 4.06
CA ALA A 54 -5.49 6.82 2.73
C ALA A 54 -4.02 6.50 2.41
N PHE A 55 -3.10 6.76 3.35
CA PHE A 55 -1.70 6.36 3.19
C PHE A 55 -1.53 4.85 3.10
N ARG A 56 -2.31 4.09 3.87
CA ARG A 56 -2.30 2.64 3.81
C ARG A 56 -2.80 2.13 2.45
N GLY A 57 -3.88 2.67 1.89
CA GLY A 57 -4.34 2.28 0.56
C GLY A 57 -3.29 2.62 -0.50
N ALA A 58 -2.85 3.87 -0.49
CA ALA A 58 -1.87 4.38 -1.45
C ALA A 58 -0.57 3.56 -1.43
N SER A 59 -0.06 3.16 -0.26
CA SER A 59 1.19 2.41 -0.16
C SER A 59 1.12 0.99 -0.76
N TRP A 60 -0.06 0.48 -1.08
CA TRP A 60 -0.27 -0.82 -1.73
C TRP A 60 -0.56 -0.69 -3.22
N ALA A 61 -0.82 0.50 -3.73
CA ALA A 61 -1.23 0.70 -5.12
C ALA A 61 -0.07 0.50 -6.10
N ASP A 62 -0.32 -0.24 -7.18
CA ASP A 62 0.71 -0.61 -8.16
C ASP A 62 1.41 0.57 -8.82
N PHE A 63 0.70 1.68 -9.07
CA PHE A 63 1.30 2.85 -9.70
C PHE A 63 2.44 3.46 -8.84
N VAL A 64 2.38 3.33 -7.49
CA VAL A 64 3.49 3.76 -6.60
C VAL A 64 4.74 2.94 -6.90
N TRP A 65 4.55 1.62 -6.99
CA TRP A 65 5.63 0.63 -7.07
C TRP A 65 6.18 0.45 -8.48
N GLU A 66 5.43 0.81 -9.51
CA GLU A 66 5.88 0.79 -10.90
C GLU A 66 7.18 1.58 -11.11
N SER A 67 7.27 2.77 -10.51
CA SER A 67 8.49 3.60 -10.58
C SER A 67 9.67 3.04 -9.76
N LYS A 68 9.42 2.10 -8.86
CA LYS A 68 10.41 1.51 -7.95
C LYS A 68 10.96 0.19 -8.47
N LEU A 69 10.34 -0.38 -9.49
CA LEU A 69 10.78 -1.61 -10.12
C LEU A 69 11.80 -1.33 -11.23
N PRO A 70 12.78 -2.24 -11.42
CA PRO A 70 13.67 -2.15 -12.58
C PRO A 70 12.89 -2.45 -13.86
N SER A 71 13.27 -1.84 -14.98
CA SER A 71 12.55 -1.98 -16.27
C SER A 71 12.44 -3.43 -16.77
N ASN A 72 13.37 -4.31 -16.36
CA ASN A 72 13.40 -5.72 -16.69
C ASN A 72 12.74 -6.62 -15.63
N TYR A 73 11.95 -6.08 -14.69
CA TYR A 73 11.37 -6.85 -13.59
C TYR A 73 10.56 -8.08 -14.05
N GLN A 74 9.85 -7.99 -15.18
CA GLN A 74 9.05 -9.11 -15.72
C GLN A 74 9.94 -10.31 -16.02
N VAL A 75 11.07 -10.08 -16.70
CA VAL A 75 12.05 -11.12 -17.01
C VAL A 75 12.70 -11.69 -15.74
N LEU A 76 12.93 -10.85 -14.73
CA LEU A 76 13.48 -11.31 -13.45
C LEU A 76 12.47 -12.20 -12.70
N VAL A 77 11.20 -11.80 -12.67
CA VAL A 77 10.12 -12.55 -12.04
C VAL A 77 9.95 -13.91 -12.71
N ASP A 78 9.90 -13.98 -14.03
CA ASP A 78 9.77 -15.25 -14.77
C ASP A 78 10.94 -16.22 -14.49
N LYS A 79 12.14 -15.69 -14.26
CA LYS A 79 13.33 -16.49 -13.94
C LYS A 79 13.36 -16.97 -12.50
N ILE A 80 12.92 -16.14 -11.56
CA ILE A 80 12.94 -16.44 -10.12
C ILE A 80 11.76 -17.33 -9.75
N LEU A 81 10.57 -16.99 -10.28
CA LEU A 81 9.35 -17.74 -10.09
C LEU A 81 9.06 -18.51 -11.37
N THR A 82 9.54 -19.75 -11.44
CA THR A 82 9.21 -20.71 -12.51
C THR A 82 7.69 -20.85 -12.71
N PHE A 83 6.90 -20.49 -11.69
CA PHE A 83 5.46 -20.27 -11.74
C PHE A 83 5.10 -19.01 -10.94
N ALA A 84 5.07 -17.85 -11.60
CA ALA A 84 4.55 -16.64 -11.00
C ALA A 84 3.00 -16.70 -10.95
N PRO A 85 2.36 -16.39 -9.80
CA PRO A 85 0.92 -16.17 -9.76
C PRO A 85 0.53 -15.04 -10.72
N GLU A 86 -0.50 -15.25 -11.54
CA GLU A 86 -0.95 -14.29 -12.58
C GLU A 86 -1.40 -12.91 -12.02
N ASN A 87 -1.45 -12.73 -10.70
CA ASN A 87 -1.94 -11.53 -10.03
C ASN A 87 -1.02 -11.07 -8.88
N LEU A 88 0.30 -11.11 -9.07
CA LEU A 88 1.21 -10.52 -8.10
C LEU A 88 1.23 -8.98 -8.24
N GLY A 89 0.92 -8.26 -7.16
CA GLY A 89 1.06 -6.80 -7.14
C GLY A 89 2.51 -6.35 -7.30
N LYS A 90 2.73 -5.14 -7.83
CA LYS A 90 4.07 -4.60 -8.11
C LYS A 90 4.90 -4.44 -6.83
N ARG A 91 4.24 -4.20 -5.70
CA ARG A 91 4.89 -4.17 -4.40
C ARG A 91 5.41 -5.54 -3.98
N GLU A 92 4.60 -6.58 -4.17
CA GLU A 92 4.99 -7.96 -3.88
C GLU A 92 6.17 -8.38 -4.77
N ILE A 93 6.15 -7.98 -6.04
CA ILE A 93 7.28 -8.17 -6.96
C ILE A 93 8.53 -7.49 -6.40
N TYR A 94 8.44 -6.22 -5.99
CA TYR A 94 9.57 -5.50 -5.41
C TYR A 94 10.10 -6.25 -4.18
N SER A 95 9.22 -6.66 -3.27
CA SER A 95 9.59 -7.41 -2.07
C SER A 95 10.32 -8.71 -2.41
N LEU A 96 9.85 -9.44 -3.41
CA LEU A 96 10.47 -10.69 -3.86
C LEU A 96 11.86 -10.44 -4.42
N LEU A 97 12.02 -9.44 -5.29
CA LEU A 97 13.31 -9.10 -5.90
C LEU A 97 14.33 -8.64 -4.84
N CYS A 98 13.87 -7.96 -3.78
CA CYS A 98 14.72 -7.55 -2.66
C CYS A 98 14.99 -8.68 -1.66
N THR A 99 14.19 -9.75 -1.66
CA THR A 99 14.44 -10.90 -0.79
C THR A 99 15.58 -11.69 -1.42
N THR A 100 16.64 -11.90 -0.65
CA THR A 100 17.92 -12.47 -1.08
C THR A 100 17.70 -13.75 -1.92
N ASN A 101 17.89 -13.64 -3.23
CA ASN A 101 18.04 -14.81 -4.07
C ASN A 101 19.38 -15.43 -3.70
N THR A 102 19.37 -16.59 -3.02
CA THR A 102 20.59 -17.38 -2.83
C THR A 102 21.01 -17.93 -4.18
N LEU A 103 21.62 -17.09 -5.01
CA LEU A 103 22.17 -17.43 -6.33
C LEU A 103 23.33 -18.45 -6.21
N ASP A 104 23.81 -18.70 -5.00
CA ASP A 104 25.01 -19.50 -4.70
C ASP A 104 24.73 -20.94 -4.23
N GLY A 105 23.52 -21.46 -4.45
CA GLY A 105 23.20 -22.88 -4.20
C GLY A 105 23.41 -23.37 -2.75
N GLY A 106 23.55 -22.48 -1.77
CA GLY A 106 23.69 -22.85 -0.35
C GLY A 106 25.05 -23.49 0.00
N THR A 107 26.17 -23.00 -0.51
CA THR A 107 27.52 -23.52 -0.18
C THR A 107 28.27 -22.72 0.91
N LYS A 108 27.56 -22.11 1.86
CA LYS A 108 28.16 -21.51 3.07
C LYS A 108 27.63 -22.14 4.35
#